data_AF-A0A3B9GS32-F1
#
_entry.id   AF-A0A3B9GS32-F1
#
_cell.length_a   1.000
_cell.length_b   1.000
_cell.length_c   1.000
_cell.angle_alpha   90.00
_cell.angle_beta   90.00
_cell.angle_gamma   90.00
#
_symmetry.space_group_name_H-M   'P 1'
#
loop_
_entity.id
_entity.type
_entity.pdbx_description
1 polymer ?
#
loop_
_entity_poly.entity_id
_entity_poly.type
_entity_poly.pdbx_seq_one_letter_code
_entity_poly.pdbx_strand_id
1 'polypeptide(L)'
;LAILIGLIYMLSRGIITWHIPLSIIVTVFAVTGIMHIANPAFASPVVEILSGGLMLGAVFMATDYVTSPMTHKGQLIYGVAIGLLTVVIRTFGAYPEGMSFAILIANAFTPLINNYCKPKRFGAAEGSKK
;
A
#
# COMPACT_ATOMS: atom_id res chain seq x y z
N LEU A 1 -6.32 17.00 7.47
CA LEU A 1 -7.67 16.75 8.05
C LEU A 1 -8.65 16.16 7.03
N ALA A 2 -8.91 16.81 5.89
CA ALA A 2 -9.89 16.34 4.89
C ALA A 2 -9.65 14.89 4.41
N ILE A 3 -8.38 14.47 4.29
CA ILE A 3 -7.99 13.11 3.88
C ILE A 3 -8.42 12.05 4.91
N LEU A 4 -8.32 12.34 6.22
CA LEU A 4 -8.76 11.41 7.27
C LEU A 4 -10.28 11.27 7.30
N ILE A 5 -11.01 12.37 7.05
CA ILE A 5 -12.47 12.34 6.93
C ILE A 5 -12.89 11.53 5.71
N GLY A 6 -12.19 11.69 4.58
CA GLY A 6 -12.38 10.87 3.39
C GLY A 6 -12.11 9.39 3.61
N LEU A 7 -11.01 9.06 4.30
CA LEU A 7 -10.69 7.68 4.71
C LEU A 7 -11.84 7.07 5.53
N ILE A 8 -12.26 7.75 6.62
CA ILE A 8 -13.34 7.29 7.50
C ILE A 8 -14.66 7.12 6.74
N TYR A 9 -14.97 8.05 5.83
CA TYR A 9 -16.18 8.00 5.01
C TYR A 9 -16.17 6.80 4.06
N MET A 10 -15.08 6.56 3.34
CA MET A 10 -14.96 5.43 2.41
C MET A 10 -14.95 4.09 3.14
N LEU A 11 -14.34 4.03 4.31
CA LEU A 11 -14.35 2.83 5.15
C LEU A 11 -15.73 2.52 5.71
N SER A 12 -16.50 3.54 6.10
CA SER A 12 -17.88 3.39 6.57
C SER A 12 -18.83 2.95 5.46
N ARG A 13 -18.52 3.28 4.19
CA ARG A 13 -19.34 2.94 3.02
C ARG A 13 -19.00 1.58 2.41
N GLY A 14 -18.00 0.85 2.93
CA GLY A 14 -17.63 -0.49 2.47
C GLY A 14 -17.01 -0.59 1.07
N ILE A 15 -17.15 0.45 0.22
CA ILE A 15 -16.03 1.31 -0.15
C ILE A 15 -14.71 0.58 -0.37
N ILE A 16 -13.80 0.78 0.59
CA ILE A 16 -12.39 0.36 0.61
C ILE A 16 -12.17 -0.77 1.63
N THR A 17 -11.27 -1.72 1.34
CA THR A 17 -10.75 -2.65 2.36
C THR A 17 -9.64 -2.02 3.19
N TRP A 18 -9.72 -2.15 4.52
CA TRP A 18 -8.75 -1.58 5.46
C TRP A 18 -7.32 -2.14 5.29
N HIS A 19 -7.16 -3.29 4.62
CA HIS A 19 -5.89 -3.99 4.48
C HIS A 19 -4.82 -3.18 3.72
N ILE A 20 -5.18 -2.52 2.62
CA ILE A 20 -4.25 -1.77 1.77
C ILE A 20 -3.73 -0.50 2.49
N PRO A 21 -4.59 0.44 2.93
CA PRO A 21 -4.11 1.67 3.57
C PRO A 21 -3.36 1.38 4.89
N LEU A 22 -3.84 0.41 5.68
CA LEU A 22 -3.19 0.04 6.94
C LEU A 22 -1.82 -0.59 6.72
N SER A 23 -1.68 -1.49 5.73
CA SER A 23 -0.38 -2.10 5.43
C SER A 23 0.64 -1.08 4.91
N ILE A 24 0.23 -0.11 4.08
CA ILE A 24 1.10 0.98 3.63
C ILE A 24 1.58 1.81 4.83
N ILE A 25 0.66 2.26 5.69
CA ILE A 25 1.00 3.09 6.85
C ILE A 25 1.94 2.35 7.80
N VAL A 26 1.64 1.08 8.13
CA VAL A 26 2.47 0.26 9.02
C VAL A 26 3.87 0.04 8.42
N THR A 27 3.96 -0.23 7.12
CA THR A 27 5.24 -0.50 6.46
C THR A 27 6.09 0.76 6.40
N VAL A 28 5.51 1.89 6.00
CA VAL A 28 6.20 3.19 5.98
C VAL A 28 6.67 3.54 7.39
N PHE A 29 5.80 3.41 8.40
CA PHE A 29 6.17 3.67 9.79
C PHE A 29 7.34 2.80 10.26
N ALA A 30 7.32 1.50 9.96
CA ALA A 30 8.38 0.58 10.35
C ALA A 30 9.71 0.88 9.62
N VAL A 31 9.68 1.05 8.31
CA VAL A 31 10.91 1.25 7.50
C VAL A 31 11.52 2.62 7.77
N THR A 32 10.72 3.69 7.82
CA THR A 32 11.19 5.03 8.17
C THR A 32 11.64 5.11 9.63
N GLY A 33 10.97 4.38 10.54
CA GLY A 33 11.38 4.27 11.95
C GLY A 33 12.75 3.62 12.12
N ILE A 34 13.02 2.54 11.39
CA ILE A 34 14.33 1.87 11.39
C ILE A 34 15.41 2.79 10.79
N MET A 35 15.11 3.48 9.69
CA MET A 35 16.04 4.44 9.07
C MET A 35 16.35 5.64 9.96
N HIS A 36 15.36 6.13 10.72
CA HIS A 36 15.55 7.24 11.66
C HIS A 36 16.44 6.85 12.85
N ILE A 37 16.37 5.60 13.32
CA ILE A 37 17.29 5.06 14.34
C ILE A 37 18.71 4.92 13.77
N ALA A 38 18.83 4.53 12.49
CA ALA A 38 20.14 4.37 11.84
C ALA A 38 20.82 5.71 11.50
N ASN A 39 20.07 6.78 11.26
CA ASN A 39 20.61 8.10 10.96
C ASN A 39 19.60 9.22 11.34
N PRO A 40 19.92 10.11 12.29
CA PRO A 40 19.03 11.18 12.73
C PRO A 40 18.88 12.33 11.70
N ALA A 41 19.53 12.24 10.54
CA ALA A 41 19.37 13.18 9.42
C ALA A 41 18.10 12.93 8.58
N PHE A 42 17.42 11.80 8.75
CA PHE A 42 16.21 11.46 8.02
C PHE A 42 14.95 11.99 8.73
N ALA A 43 13.98 12.48 7.94
CA ALA A 43 12.73 13.04 8.44
C ALA A 43 12.03 12.08 9.41
N SER A 44 11.40 12.63 10.45
CA SER A 44 10.71 11.79 11.43
C SER A 44 9.59 10.98 10.75
N PRO A 45 9.35 9.73 11.16
CA PRO A 45 8.33 8.87 10.56
C PRO A 45 6.94 9.53 10.55
N VAL A 46 6.69 10.38 11.55
CA VAL A 46 5.46 11.15 11.69
C VAL A 46 5.35 12.23 10.61
N VAL A 47 6.44 12.92 10.26
CA VAL A 47 6.47 13.93 9.18
C VAL A 47 6.33 13.28 7.81
N GLU A 48 6.90 12.08 7.62
CA GLU A 48 6.74 11.29 6.40
C GLU A 48 5.28 10.87 6.18
N ILE A 49 4.61 10.41 7.24
CA ILE A 49 3.18 10.01 7.21
C ILE A 49 2.26 11.24 7.10
N LEU A 50 2.59 12.35 7.77
CA LEU A 50 1.85 13.62 7.64
C LEU A 50 2.15 14.34 6.33
N SER A 51 3.08 13.85 5.50
CA SER A 51 3.27 14.34 4.14
C SER A 51 1.96 14.10 3.38
N GLY A 52 1.24 15.18 3.07
CA GLY A 52 -0.11 15.10 2.48
C GLY A 52 -0.17 14.23 1.22
N GLY A 53 0.92 14.16 0.44
CA GLY A 53 1.03 13.30 -0.74
C GLY A 53 1.07 11.79 -0.43
N LEU A 54 1.73 11.38 0.68
CA LEU A 54 1.75 9.98 1.09
C LEU A 54 0.36 9.54 1.58
N MET A 55 -0.28 10.38 2.38
CA MET A 55 -1.61 10.06 2.91
C MET A 55 -2.69 10.12 1.81
N LEU A 56 -2.59 11.02 0.83
CA LEU A 56 -3.47 11.01 -0.35
C LEU A 56 -3.25 9.76 -1.20
N GLY A 57 -2.00 9.43 -1.52
CA GLY A 57 -1.66 8.26 -2.33
C GLY A 57 -2.08 6.96 -1.67
N ALA A 58 -1.88 6.82 -0.36
CA ALA A 58 -2.24 5.61 0.39
C ALA A 58 -3.75 5.37 0.46
N VAL A 59 -4.54 6.45 0.54
CA VAL A 59 -5.98 6.38 0.83
C VAL A 59 -6.85 6.44 -0.41
N PHE A 60 -6.43 7.14 -1.46
CA PHE A 60 -7.26 7.37 -2.64
C PHE A 60 -6.71 6.73 -3.91
N MET A 61 -5.38 6.62 -4.05
CA MET A 61 -4.76 6.07 -5.27
C MET A 61 -4.47 4.58 -5.13
N ALA A 62 -3.84 4.15 -4.03
CA ALA A 62 -3.49 2.76 -3.79
C ALA A 62 -4.70 1.86 -3.53
N THR A 63 -5.85 2.43 -3.19
CA THR A 63 -7.10 1.71 -2.92
C THR A 63 -7.99 1.57 -4.16
N ASP A 64 -7.47 1.88 -5.35
CA ASP A 64 -8.18 1.69 -6.60
C ASP A 64 -8.41 0.19 -6.88
N TYR A 65 -9.69 -0.18 -7.04
CA TYR A 65 -10.14 -1.57 -7.16
C TYR A 65 -9.77 -2.25 -8.48
N VAL A 66 -9.50 -1.47 -9.52
CA VAL A 66 -9.22 -2.01 -10.85
C VAL A 66 -7.78 -2.54 -10.92
N THR A 67 -6.87 -1.88 -10.20
CA THR A 67 -5.43 -2.14 -10.26
C THR A 67 -4.88 -2.89 -9.04
N SER A 68 -5.66 -3.03 -7.97
CA SER A 68 -5.29 -3.76 -6.76
C SER A 68 -5.56 -5.27 -6.84
N PRO A 69 -4.78 -6.11 -6.14
CA PRO A 69 -5.02 -7.55 -6.11
C PRO A 69 -6.34 -7.92 -5.40
N MET A 70 -6.97 -8.98 -5.89
CA MET A 70 -8.33 -9.40 -5.47
C MET A 70 -8.34 -10.24 -4.18
N THR A 71 -7.18 -10.65 -3.66
CA THR A 71 -7.08 -11.51 -2.48
C THR A 71 -6.60 -10.71 -1.26
N HIS A 72 -7.15 -10.98 -0.07
CA HIS A 72 -6.73 -10.31 1.18
C HIS A 72 -5.22 -10.43 1.46
N LYS A 73 -4.62 -11.60 1.15
CA LYS A 73 -3.17 -11.81 1.28
C LYS A 73 -2.38 -11.00 0.25
N GLY A 74 -2.87 -10.93 -0.99
CA GLY A 74 -2.27 -10.13 -2.05
C GLY A 74 -2.33 -8.62 -1.75
N GLN A 75 -3.43 -8.14 -1.17
CA GLN A 75 -3.60 -6.75 -0.75
C GLN A 75 -2.56 -6.33 0.30
N LEU A 76 -2.22 -7.23 1.23
CA LEU A 76 -1.21 -6.96 2.25
C LEU A 76 0.20 -6.92 1.66
N ILE A 77 0.55 -7.87 0.78
CA ILE A 77 1.85 -7.88 0.06
C ILE A 77 2.00 -6.64 -0.81
N TYR A 78 0.93 -6.25 -1.50
CA TYR A 78 0.90 -5.07 -2.37
C TYR A 78 1.10 -3.78 -1.58
N GLY A 79 0.41 -3.59 -0.45
CA GLY A 79 0.60 -2.41 0.39
C GLY A 79 1.99 -2.34 1.04
N VAL A 80 2.56 -3.49 1.44
CA VAL A 80 3.95 -3.57 1.91
C VAL A 80 4.93 -3.18 0.80
N ALA A 81 4.72 -3.67 -0.42
CA ALA A 81 5.58 -3.34 -1.56
C ALA A 81 5.54 -1.83 -1.88
N ILE A 82 4.36 -1.21 -1.90
CA ILE A 82 4.21 0.23 -2.10
C ILE A 82 4.91 1.01 -0.98
N GLY A 83 4.68 0.64 0.28
CA GLY A 83 5.28 1.33 1.42
C GLY A 83 6.81 1.30 1.37
N LEU A 84 7.39 0.13 1.08
CA LEU A 84 8.83 -0.04 0.97
C LEU A 84 9.41 0.74 -0.22
N LEU A 85 8.80 0.61 -1.40
CA LEU A 85 9.23 1.36 -2.59
C LEU A 85 9.14 2.87 -2.39
N THR A 86 8.08 3.35 -1.73
CA THR A 86 7.89 4.77 -1.45
C THR A 86 9.01 5.32 -0.58
N VAL A 87 9.39 4.62 0.49
CA VAL A 87 10.50 5.04 1.37
C VAL A 87 11.82 5.01 0.61
N VAL A 88 12.11 3.94 -0.13
CA VAL A 88 13.34 3.84 -0.93
C VAL A 88 13.45 4.99 -1.93
N ILE A 89 12.39 5.29 -2.69
CA ILE A 89 12.40 6.36 -3.69
C ILE A 89 12.53 7.74 -3.03
N ARG A 90 11.92 7.96 -1.87
CA ARG A 90 12.02 9.25 -1.18
C ARG A 90 13.37 9.48 -0.52
N THR A 91 13.94 8.44 0.10
CA THR A 91 15.25 8.51 0.75
C THR A 91 16.39 8.65 -0.26
N PHE A 92 16.37 7.88 -1.36
CA PHE A 92 17.45 7.90 -2.35
C PHE A 92 17.21 8.88 -3.51
N GLY A 93 15.95 9.15 -3.86
CA GLY A 93 15.59 10.00 -5.00
C GLY A 93 15.28 11.44 -4.64
N ALA A 94 15.08 11.79 -3.36
CA ALA A 94 14.66 13.13 -2.90
C ALA A 94 13.38 13.67 -3.58
N TYR A 95 12.60 12.81 -4.23
CA TYR A 95 11.36 13.17 -4.92
C TYR A 95 10.17 13.02 -3.98
N PRO A 96 9.48 14.11 -3.61
CA PRO A 96 8.27 14.05 -2.77
C PRO A 96 7.12 13.26 -3.45
N GLU A 97 7.17 13.09 -4.77
CA GLU A 97 6.23 12.31 -5.58
C GLU A 97 6.48 10.79 -5.58
N GLY A 98 7.46 10.29 -4.80
CA GLY A 98 7.86 8.88 -4.82
C GLY A 98 6.73 7.87 -4.60
N MET A 99 5.62 8.28 -3.99
CA MET A 99 4.45 7.42 -3.80
C MET A 99 3.75 7.08 -5.12
N SER A 100 3.57 8.03 -6.03
CA SER A 100 2.88 7.78 -7.31
C SER A 100 3.65 6.77 -8.16
N PHE A 101 4.98 6.90 -8.19
CA PHE A 101 5.85 5.93 -8.86
C PHE A 101 5.81 4.54 -8.21
N ALA A 102 5.82 4.47 -6.88
CA ALA A 102 5.68 3.21 -6.17
C ALA A 102 4.36 2.50 -6.50
N ILE A 103 3.24 3.24 -6.61
CA ILE A 103 1.94 2.69 -6.99
C ILE A 103 1.96 2.17 -8.43
N LEU A 104 2.51 2.93 -9.38
CA LEU A 104 2.61 2.49 -10.78
C LEU A 104 3.42 1.21 -10.92
N ILE A 105 4.55 1.12 -10.21
CA ILE A 105 5.40 -0.07 -10.19
C ILE A 105 4.62 -1.24 -9.56
N ALA A 106 3.99 -1.03 -8.40
CA ALA A 106 3.21 -2.06 -7.73
C ALA A 106 2.03 -2.56 -8.58
N ASN A 107 1.36 -1.68 -9.34
CA ASN A 107 0.29 -2.02 -10.26
C ASN A 107 0.77 -2.96 -11.38
N ALA A 108 1.98 -2.74 -11.89
CA ALA A 108 2.60 -3.66 -12.86
C ALA A 108 2.89 -5.04 -12.24
N PHE A 109 3.14 -5.10 -10.93
CA PHE A 109 3.34 -6.35 -10.19
C PHE A 109 2.03 -6.99 -9.69
N THR A 110 0.89 -6.31 -9.72
CA THR A 110 -0.42 -6.89 -9.37
C THR A 110 -0.74 -8.22 -10.06
N PRO A 111 -0.57 -8.41 -11.39
CA PRO A 111 -0.82 -9.71 -12.04
C PRO A 111 0.09 -10.83 -11.52
N LEU A 112 1.35 -10.52 -11.20
CA LEU A 112 2.29 -11.46 -10.57
C LEU A 112 1.83 -11.85 -9.17
N ILE A 113 1.40 -10.87 -8.36
CA ILE A 113 0.87 -11.10 -7.01
C ILE A 113 -0.41 -11.95 -7.07
N ASN A 114 -1.30 -11.69 -8.04
CA ASN A 114 -2.52 -12.48 -8.25
C ASN A 114 -2.25 -13.90 -8.76
N ASN A 115 -1.19 -14.10 -9.54
CA ASN A 115 -0.77 -15.44 -9.97
C ASN A 115 -0.21 -16.27 -8.80
N TYR A 116 0.53 -15.62 -7.89
CA TYR A 116 1.11 -16.28 -6.72
C TYR A 116 0.06 -16.50 -5.61
N CYS A 117 -0.74 -15.49 -5.31
CA CYS A 117 -1.94 -15.58 -4.49
C CYS A 117 -3.16 -15.81 -5.38
N LYS A 118 -3.26 -17.03 -5.96
CA LYS A 118 -4.38 -17.41 -6.83
C LYS A 118 -5.72 -17.02 -6.15
N PRO A 119 -6.53 -16.14 -6.76
CA PRO A 119 -7.91 -16.00 -6.33
C PRO A 119 -8.57 -17.36 -6.48
N LYS A 120 -9.31 -17.80 -5.44
CA LYS A 120 -10.04 -19.07 -5.44
C LYS A 120 -10.87 -19.09 -6.72
N ARG A 121 -10.56 -20.01 -7.66
CA ARG A 121 -11.24 -20.08 -8.96
C ARG A 121 -12.74 -20.16 -8.71
N PHE A 122 -13.49 -19.14 -9.11
CA PHE A 122 -14.94 -19.25 -9.17
C PHE A 122 -15.24 -20.28 -10.27
N GLY A 123 -15.78 -21.43 -9.87
CA GLY A 123 -16.04 -22.57 -10.76
C GLY A 123 -15.19 -23.81 -10.54
N ALA A 124 -14.29 -23.88 -9.54
CA ALA A 124 -13.77 -25.17 -9.10
C ALA A 124 -14.88 -25.90 -8.32
N ALA A 125 -15.61 -26.78 -9.02
CA ALA A 125 -16.48 -27.75 -8.38
C ALA A 125 -15.76 -28.43 -7.21
N GLU A 126 -16.46 -28.56 -6.09
CA GLU A 126 -16.07 -29.49 -5.04
C GLU A 126 -15.88 -30.87 -5.65
N GLY A 127 -14.62 -31.32 -5.81
CA GLY A 127 -14.37 -32.68 -6.28
C GLY A 127 -13.10 -32.81 -7.10
N SER A 128 -11.97 -32.98 -6.41
CA SER A 128 -11.08 -34.13 -6.63
C SER A 128 -9.85 -33.94 -5.76
N LYS A 129 -9.88 -34.59 -4.60
CA LYS A 129 -8.65 -35.12 -4.00
C LYS A 129 -8.03 -36.07 -5.04
N LYS A 130 -6.78 -35.84 -5.41
CA LYS A 130 -5.80 -36.90 -5.64
C LYS A 130 -4.46 -36.44 -5.10
#